data_AF-A0A7Y1V361-F1
#
_entry.id   AF-A0A7Y1V361-F1
#
_cell.length_a   1.000
_cell.length_b   1.000
_cell.length_c   1.000
_cell.angle_alpha   90.00
_cell.angle_beta   90.00
_cell.angle_gamma   90.00
#
_symmetry.space_group_name_H-M   'P 1'
#
loop_
_entity.id
_entity.type
_entity.pdbx_description
1 polymer ?
#
loop_
_entity_poly.entity_id
_entity_poly.type
_entity_poly.pdbx_seq_one_letter_code
_entity_poly.pdbx_strand_id
1 'polypeptide(L)'
;MSQVEEVAKEIFGEKYRIEKNNSTDFALIVKQSRVRPAAIFPHLDFCVYDIELDSIIFRHSVNHGNVGWQNDHQIFFETIPTRAESKRTRQYFDVKSQKSTTLDP
;
A
#
# COMPACT_ATOMS: atom_id res chain seq x y z
N MET A 1 11.10 -10.41 -16.95
CA MET A 1 10.41 -10.14 -15.69
C MET A 1 11.22 -9.06 -15.00
N SER A 2 10.59 -7.99 -14.52
CA SER A 2 11.33 -6.95 -13.78
C SER A 2 11.60 -7.41 -12.35
N GLN A 3 12.66 -6.92 -11.73
CA GLN A 3 13.02 -7.27 -10.34
C GLN A 3 11.87 -7.01 -9.35
N VAL A 4 11.14 -5.90 -9.55
CA VAL A 4 9.93 -5.58 -8.77
C VAL A 4 8.85 -6.65 -8.91
N GLU A 5 8.69 -7.26 -10.09
CA GLU A 5 7.72 -8.35 -10.30
C GLU A 5 8.14 -9.63 -9.58
N GLU A 6 9.43 -9.93 -9.52
CA GLU A 6 9.97 -11.09 -8.78
C GLU A 6 9.72 -10.93 -7.29
N VAL A 7 10.08 -9.77 -6.73
CA VAL A 7 9.82 -9.43 -5.32
C VAL A 7 8.33 -9.44 -5.01
N ALA A 8 7.49 -8.86 -5.88
CA ALA A 8 6.04 -8.88 -5.70
C ALA A 8 5.49 -10.32 -5.66
N LYS A 9 5.98 -11.18 -6.56
CA LYS A 9 5.59 -12.60 -6.62
C LYS A 9 6.07 -13.37 -5.38
N GLU A 10 7.24 -13.08 -4.87
CA GLU A 10 7.77 -13.70 -3.65
C GLU A 10 6.93 -13.33 -2.41
N ILE A 11 6.61 -12.04 -2.24
CA ILE A 11 5.89 -11.54 -1.07
C ILE A 11 4.40 -11.92 -1.12
N PHE A 12 3.77 -11.75 -2.28
CA PHE A 12 2.32 -11.79 -2.43
C PHE A 12 1.82 -13.00 -3.22
N GLY A 13 2.68 -13.77 -3.89
CA GLY A 13 2.30 -14.90 -4.72
C GLY A 13 1.64 -14.43 -6.02
N GLU A 14 0.32 -14.45 -6.07
CA GLU A 14 -0.47 -14.07 -7.24
C GLU A 14 -1.48 -12.96 -6.92
N LYS A 15 -2.03 -12.35 -7.98
CA LYS A 15 -3.12 -11.34 -7.91
C LYS A 15 -2.75 -10.10 -7.10
N TYR A 16 -1.56 -9.57 -7.36
CA TYR A 16 -1.11 -8.26 -6.91
C TYR A 16 -1.14 -7.25 -8.06
N ARG A 17 -1.09 -5.96 -7.71
CA ARG A 17 -0.81 -4.87 -8.64
C ARG A 17 0.45 -4.13 -8.19
N ILE A 18 1.18 -3.59 -9.16
CA ILE A 18 2.37 -2.77 -8.92
C ILE A 18 2.06 -1.38 -9.47
N GLU A 19 2.23 -0.36 -8.64
CA GLU A 19 2.08 1.05 -9.01
C GLU A 19 3.42 1.75 -8.75
N LYS A 20 4.11 2.17 -9.81
CA LYS A 20 5.33 2.98 -9.65
C LYS A 20 4.96 4.43 -9.35
N ASN A 21 5.84 5.12 -8.63
CA ASN A 21 5.77 6.58 -8.54
C ASN A 21 6.12 7.22 -9.91
N ASN A 22 6.07 8.55 -10.01
CA ASN A 22 6.24 9.25 -11.27
C ASN A 22 7.70 9.23 -11.76
N SER A 23 8.68 9.32 -10.86
CA SER A 23 10.10 9.17 -11.19
C SER A 23 10.50 7.73 -11.49
N THR A 24 9.64 6.77 -11.12
CA THR A 24 9.87 5.31 -11.20
C THR A 24 10.97 4.78 -10.27
N ASP A 25 11.42 5.55 -9.29
CA ASP A 25 12.41 5.13 -8.28
C ASP A 25 11.81 4.21 -7.21
N PHE A 26 10.49 4.30 -7.00
CA PHE A 26 9.78 3.52 -6.00
C PHE A 26 8.60 2.77 -6.61
N ALA A 27 8.27 1.63 -6.02
CA ALA A 27 7.12 0.82 -6.37
C ALA A 27 6.24 0.54 -5.16
N LEU A 28 4.94 0.79 -5.30
CA LEU A 28 3.90 0.37 -4.38
C LEU A 28 3.32 -0.95 -4.88
N ILE A 29 3.47 -2.01 -4.09
CA ILE A 29 2.95 -3.34 -4.41
C ILE A 29 1.74 -3.58 -3.52
N VAL A 30 0.59 -3.88 -4.11
CA VAL A 30 -0.69 -4.01 -3.40
C VAL A 30 -1.33 -5.35 -3.73
N LYS A 31 -1.71 -6.11 -2.70
CA LYS A 31 -2.52 -7.31 -2.81
C LYS A 31 -3.88 -7.07 -2.16
N GLN A 32 -4.92 -7.32 -2.94
CA GLN A 32 -6.30 -7.27 -2.46
C GLN A 32 -6.72 -8.67 -2.02
N SER A 33 -6.81 -8.88 -0.71
CA SER A 33 -7.25 -10.13 -0.12
C SER A 33 -8.76 -10.04 0.15
N ARG A 34 -9.55 -10.91 -0.50
CA ARG A 34 -10.95 -11.13 -0.09
C ARG A 34 -10.94 -11.99 1.15
N VAL A 35 -11.06 -11.38 2.33
CA VAL A 35 -11.10 -12.11 3.61
C VAL A 35 -12.30 -13.06 3.64
N ARG A 36 -13.41 -12.72 2.96
CA ARG A 36 -14.58 -13.58 2.77
C ARG A 36 -15.25 -13.30 1.41
N PRO A 37 -15.90 -14.29 0.76
CA PRO A 37 -16.65 -14.08 -0.48
C PRO A 37 -17.72 -12.98 -0.38
N ALA A 38 -18.23 -12.72 0.83
CA ALA A 38 -19.26 -11.73 1.13
C ALA A 38 -18.73 -10.41 1.72
N ALA A 39 -17.41 -10.21 1.80
CA ALA A 39 -16.84 -8.96 2.32
C ALA A 39 -17.02 -7.85 1.28
N ILE A 40 -17.83 -6.84 1.62
CA ILE A 40 -18.12 -5.68 0.77
C ILE A 40 -16.87 -4.81 0.57
N PHE A 41 -15.99 -4.78 1.56
CA PHE A 41 -14.77 -4.01 1.54
C PHE A 41 -13.55 -4.94 1.62
N PRO A 42 -12.55 -4.75 0.75
CA PRO A 42 -11.39 -5.64 0.73
C PRO A 42 -10.40 -5.35 1.87
N HIS A 43 -9.65 -6.37 2.26
CA HIS A 43 -8.41 -6.19 2.99
C HIS A 43 -7.29 -5.92 2.00
N LEU A 44 -6.44 -4.95 2.29
CA LEU A 44 -5.29 -4.61 1.47
C LEU A 44 -4.02 -4.88 2.25
N ASP A 45 -3.19 -5.77 1.71
CA ASP A 45 -1.79 -5.94 2.11
C ASP A 45 -0.93 -5.17 1.11
N PHE A 46 0.01 -4.34 1.58
CA PHE A 46 0.87 -3.58 0.67
C PHE A 46 2.27 -3.33 1.21
N CYS A 47 3.19 -3.03 0.30
CA CYS A 47 4.55 -2.58 0.63
C CYS A 47 5.06 -1.54 -0.35
N VAL A 48 5.98 -0.70 0.12
CA VAL A 48 6.78 0.21 -0.71
C VAL A 48 8.16 -0.39 -0.87
N TYR A 49 8.58 -0.51 -2.12
CA TYR A 49 9.85 -1.05 -2.54
C TYR A 49 10.69 0.07 -3.18
N ASP A 50 11.92 0.21 -2.71
CA ASP A 50 12.95 1.08 -3.27
C ASP A 50 13.71 0.30 -4.35
N ILE A 51 13.64 0.78 -5.60
CA ILE A 51 14.19 0.08 -6.75
C ILE A 51 15.72 0.21 -6.80
N GLU A 52 16.26 1.35 -6.37
CA GLU A 52 17.70 1.58 -6.37
C GLU A 52 18.38 0.74 -5.26
N LEU A 53 17.79 0.73 -4.07
CA LEU A 53 18.32 0.00 -2.92
C LEU A 53 17.93 -1.48 -2.89
N ASP A 54 17.11 -1.95 -3.85
CA ASP A 54 16.59 -3.32 -3.90
C ASP A 54 15.99 -3.76 -2.55
N SER A 55 15.15 -2.92 -1.95
CA SER A 55 14.69 -3.18 -0.59
C SER A 55 13.27 -2.71 -0.31
N ILE A 56 12.59 -3.43 0.58
CA ILE A 56 11.28 -3.03 1.10
C ILE A 56 11.51 -2.03 2.24
N ILE A 57 11.07 -0.79 2.04
CA ILE A 57 11.23 0.29 3.03
C ILE A 57 9.97 0.49 3.88
N PHE A 58 8.83 -0.06 3.45
CA PHE A 58 7.59 0.01 4.21
C PHE A 58 6.69 -1.17 3.90
N ARG A 59 6.02 -1.70 4.93
CA ARG A 59 5.00 -2.75 4.78
C ARG A 59 3.87 -2.49 5.74
N HIS A 60 2.64 -2.61 5.26
CA HIS A 60 1.46 -2.40 6.08
C HIS A 60 0.24 -3.14 5.53
N SER A 61 -0.81 -3.19 6.34
CA SER A 61 -2.08 -3.80 5.99
C SER A 61 -3.22 -2.90 6.47
N VAL A 62 -4.24 -2.71 5.65
CA VAL A 62 -5.44 -1.95 6.03
C VAL A 62 -6.69 -2.78 5.77
N ASN A 63 -7.53 -2.89 6.80
CA ASN A 63 -8.87 -3.44 6.66
C ASN A 63 -9.74 -2.40 5.97
N HIS A 64 -10.47 -2.81 4.93
CA HIS A 64 -11.48 -1.94 4.28
C HIS A 64 -10.90 -0.61 3.82
N GLY A 65 -9.76 -0.64 3.13
CA GLY A 65 -9.02 0.57 2.84
C GLY A 65 -8.74 0.86 1.38
N ASN A 66 -8.06 1.97 1.17
CA ASN A 66 -7.41 2.32 -0.08
C ASN A 66 -5.95 2.65 0.20
N VAL A 67 -5.09 2.44 -0.80
CA VAL A 67 -3.69 2.85 -0.80
C VAL A 67 -3.30 3.33 -2.20
N GLY A 68 -2.42 4.32 -2.26
CA GLY A 68 -1.90 4.84 -3.53
C GLY A 68 -0.82 5.91 -3.31
N TRP A 69 -0.19 6.33 -4.40
CA TRP A 69 0.73 7.46 -4.38
C TRP A 69 -0.03 8.78 -4.23
N GLN A 70 0.38 9.61 -3.26
CA GLN A 70 -0.07 10.99 -3.12
C GLN A 70 0.79 11.93 -3.98
N ASN A 71 2.08 11.65 -4.03
CA ASN A 71 3.08 12.31 -4.86
C ASN A 71 4.27 11.36 -5.03
N ASP A 72 5.35 11.86 -5.62
CA ASP A 72 6.52 11.05 -5.96
C ASP A 72 7.26 10.44 -4.77
N HIS A 73 7.08 10.99 -3.57
CA HIS A 73 7.78 10.60 -2.36
C HIS A 73 6.85 10.21 -1.21
N GLN A 74 5.55 10.13 -1.47
CA GLN A 74 4.58 9.90 -0.41
C GLN A 74 3.44 9.02 -0.90
N ILE A 75 3.16 7.96 -0.15
CA ILE A 75 1.92 7.20 -0.30
C ILE A 75 0.89 7.66 0.72
N PHE A 76 -0.38 7.52 0.40
CA PHE A 76 -1.47 7.57 1.37
C PHE A 76 -2.05 6.17 1.55
N PHE A 77 -2.55 5.88 2.74
CA PHE A 77 -3.43 4.76 2.99
C PHE A 77 -4.51 5.16 3.98
N GLU A 78 -5.71 4.64 3.78
CA GLU A 78 -6.86 5.04 4.57
C GLU A 78 -7.81 3.89 4.83
N THR A 79 -8.51 3.98 5.96
CA THR A 79 -9.62 3.09 6.29
C THR A 79 -10.92 3.74 5.84
N ILE A 80 -11.73 3.01 5.08
CA ILE A 80 -13.07 3.41 4.66
C ILE A 80 -14.02 3.09 5.81
N PRO A 81 -14.79 4.07 6.33
CA PRO A 81 -15.74 3.84 7.41
C PRO A 81 -16.75 2.75 7.06
N THR A 82 -17.07 1.92 8.04
CA THR A 82 -18.16 0.94 7.94
C THR A 82 -19.21 1.23 9.01
N ARG A 83 -20.35 0.54 8.99
CA ARG A 83 -21.36 0.70 10.07
C ARG A 83 -20.80 0.44 11.47
N ALA A 84 -19.71 -0.32 11.59
CA ALA A 84 -19.05 -0.61 12.87
C ALA A 84 -17.92 0.39 13.21
N GLU A 85 -17.37 1.09 12.22
CA GLU A 85 -16.23 2.01 12.39
C GLU A 85 -16.61 3.40 11.91
N SER A 86 -16.74 4.33 12.85
CA SER A 86 -17.32 5.66 12.61
C SER A 86 -16.33 6.69 12.04
N LYS A 87 -15.03 6.38 11.94
CA LYS A 87 -14.00 7.35 11.53
C LYS A 87 -13.18 6.86 10.35
N ARG A 88 -13.03 7.74 9.35
CA ARG A 88 -12.04 7.59 8.29
C ARG A 88 -10.70 8.05 8.87
N THR A 89 -9.73 7.16 8.93
CA THR A 89 -8.36 7.54 9.26
C THR A 89 -7.55 7.50 7.98
N ARG A 90 -6.90 8.61 7.63
CA ARG A 90 -5.93 8.68 6.54
C ARG A 90 -4.54 8.89 7.11
N GLN A 91 -3.63 8.06 6.65
CA GLN A 91 -2.21 8.13 7.00
C GLN A 91 -1.39 8.32 5.75
N TYR A 92 -0.22 8.91 5.94
CA TYR A 92 0.76 9.16 4.90
C TYR A 92 2.08 8.55 5.32
N PHE A 93 2.79 7.96 4.37
CA PHE A 93 4.15 7.50 4.56
C PHE A 93 5.05 8.20 3.55
N ASP A 94 6.06 8.92 4.06
CA ASP A 94 7.07 9.60 3.25
C ASP A 94 8.28 8.67 3.07
N VAL A 95 8.60 8.34 1.82
CA VAL A 95 9.61 7.32 1.47
C VAL A 95 11.03 7.79 1.74
N LYS A 96 11.28 9.11 1.68
CA LYS A 96 12.61 9.70 1.91
C LYS A 96 12.98 9.73 3.37
N SER A 97 12.03 10.14 4.21
CA SER A 97 12.22 10.23 5.66
C SER A 97 11.87 8.93 6.40
N GLN A 98 11.20 8.00 5.72
CA GLN A 98 10.66 6.75 6.28
C GLN A 98 9.77 7.00 7.51
N LYS A 99 9.01 8.09 7.50
CA LYS A 99 8.11 8.48 8.60
C LYS A 99 6.66 8.42 8.17
N SER A 100 5.82 7.97 9.10
CA SER A 100 4.36 7.99 8.96
C SER A 100 3.75 9.17 9.69
N THR A 101 2.76 9.82 9.07
CA THR A 101 1.97 10.89 9.67
C THR A 101 0.50 10.54 9.56
N THR A 102 -0.23 10.63 10.67
CA THR A 102 -1.69 10.47 10.67
C THR A 102 -2.32 11.87 10.61
N LEU A 103 -3.22 12.08 9.66
CA LEU A 103 -4.13 13.22 9.71
C LEU A 103 -5.46 12.71 10.28
N ASP A 104 -5.76 13.11 11.51
CA ASP A 104 -7.12 13.02 12.01
C ASP A 104 -7.95 14.10 11.31
N PRO A 105 -9.13 13.77 10.75
CA PRO A 105 -10.04 14.73 10.15
C PRO A 105 -10.66 15.70 11.17
#